data_AF-A0AAV6X8E8-F1
#
_entry.id   AF-A0AAV6X8E8-F1
#
_cell.length_a   1.000
_cell.length_b   1.000
_cell.length_c   1.000
_cell.angle_alpha   90.00
_cell.angle_beta   90.00
_cell.angle_gamma   90.00
#
_symmetry.space_group_name_H-M   'P 1'
#
loop_
_entity.id
_entity.type
_entity.pdbx_description
1 polymer ?
#
loop_
_entity_poly.entity_id
_entity_poly.type
_entity_poly.pdbx_seq_one_letter_code
_entity_poly.pdbx_strand_id
1 'polypeptide(L)'
;MDPNPKNFPILSYVMEKLPTIKRTFSNAAAAADIDVENPPEAAPKPQEPHFELTERMPHLKNPKLISAMRAAVTEVAQTRSTLQALGIRPDHEAVDAARFSLSEISAQSSMDSEEVKEDCKAFKAVIALDEMHEAYERMLSEAERRLEKIYEAAVAGDEVIEDEMENGKKDLEQEEVDEEVVKVLKEVELGKEIDRVDLSGRKLRIFPEAFGRMKSMVVLNLSSNQLEAIPDSVAGLENLEELNLSANLLESLPDSIGLLFKLKILDVSGNKLAALPDSISHCRLLVELDASFNKLTYLPTNIGFELVNLKRLSIHLNKIRSLPTSIGDMKSLRLLDLHFNELHGLPHSIGRLTNLESLNLSSNFSDLNELPETMTDLTSLKELDLSNNQIHQLPYSFGRLVNLTKLNVDQNPLAVPPKEVVAEGVEAVKAYMTKRWEEILMEEERKNNHEMQEQAQAGLLTRSASWLKSYVSNVSGYLGGSGKSDADSYLNQQL
;
A
#
# COMPACT_ATOMS: atom_id res chain seq x y z
N MET A 1 21.96 22.45 -29.87
CA MET A 1 21.80 22.70 -31.32
C MET A 1 20.98 23.96 -31.50
N ASP A 2 21.63 25.06 -31.84
CA ASP A 2 20.98 26.31 -32.27
C ASP A 2 20.48 26.09 -33.72
N PRO A 3 19.18 26.26 -34.03
CA PRO A 3 18.61 25.96 -35.34
C PRO A 3 18.97 27.06 -36.35
N ASN A 4 20.26 27.21 -36.63
CA ASN A 4 20.71 28.08 -37.70
C ASN A 4 20.43 27.40 -39.05
N PRO A 5 19.57 27.98 -39.91
CA PRO A 5 19.16 27.38 -41.18
C PRO A 5 20.33 27.20 -42.16
N LYS A 6 21.48 27.84 -41.91
CA LYS A 6 22.70 27.64 -42.72
C LYS A 6 23.46 26.36 -42.38
N ASN A 7 23.35 25.85 -41.15
CA ASN A 7 24.11 24.69 -40.68
C ASN A 7 23.27 23.41 -40.64
N PHE A 8 21.94 23.52 -40.46
CA PHE A 8 21.05 22.36 -40.33
C PHE A 8 19.78 22.48 -41.20
N PRO A 9 19.93 22.47 -42.54
CA PRO A 9 18.83 22.76 -43.47
C PRO A 9 17.67 21.76 -43.39
N ILE A 10 17.95 20.48 -43.07
CA ILE A 10 16.90 19.46 -42.88
C ILE A 10 16.10 19.70 -41.60
N LEU A 11 16.76 20.11 -40.51
CA LEU A 11 16.09 20.42 -39.25
C LEU A 11 15.15 21.61 -39.42
N SER A 12 15.59 22.68 -40.11
CA SER A 12 14.75 23.83 -40.41
C SER A 12 13.51 23.46 -41.22
N TYR A 13 13.65 22.59 -42.23
CA TYR A 13 12.53 22.09 -43.04
C TYR A 13 11.53 21.28 -42.19
N VAL A 14 12.00 20.39 -41.32
CA VAL A 14 11.12 19.58 -40.45
C VAL A 14 10.40 20.46 -39.42
N MET A 15 11.11 21.45 -38.85
CA MET A 15 10.54 22.40 -37.89
C MET A 15 9.47 23.31 -38.52
N GLU A 16 9.60 23.68 -39.81
CA GLU A 16 8.59 24.43 -40.55
C GLU A 16 7.28 23.62 -40.74
N LYS A 17 7.38 22.28 -40.84
CA LYS A 17 6.22 21.39 -41.05
C LYS A 17 5.57 20.90 -39.75
N LEU A 18 5.98 21.41 -38.59
CA LEU A 18 5.31 21.17 -37.32
C LEU A 18 4.06 22.06 -37.19
N PRO A 19 2.90 21.53 -36.74
CA PRO A 19 1.83 22.39 -36.27
C PRO A 19 2.35 23.19 -35.06
N THR A 20 2.23 24.51 -35.15
CA THR A 20 2.95 25.53 -34.36
C THR A 20 3.09 25.24 -32.86
N ILE A 21 4.31 24.97 -32.39
CA ILE A 21 4.79 25.49 -31.10
C ILE A 21 5.30 26.90 -31.39
N LYS A 22 4.47 27.93 -31.16
CA LYS A 22 4.96 29.32 -31.15
C LYS A 22 5.88 29.50 -29.93
N ARG A 23 7.19 29.29 -30.11
CA ARG A 23 8.19 29.89 -29.22
C ARG A 23 8.42 31.33 -29.68
N THR A 24 7.94 32.28 -28.90
CA THR A 24 8.38 33.67 -28.96
C THR A 24 9.86 33.70 -28.61
N PHE A 25 10.73 33.88 -29.59
CA PHE A 25 12.08 34.38 -29.32
C PHE A 25 11.95 35.85 -28.96
N SER A 26 11.96 36.17 -27.66
CA SER A 26 12.20 37.53 -27.22
C SER A 26 13.68 37.86 -27.48
N ASN A 27 13.96 38.48 -28.63
CA ASN A 27 15.16 39.29 -28.76
C ASN A 27 14.96 40.55 -27.93
N ALA A 28 15.24 40.46 -26.63
CA ALA A 28 15.37 41.61 -25.74
C ALA A 28 16.85 41.85 -25.46
N ALA A 29 17.58 42.34 -26.47
CA ALA A 29 18.89 42.94 -26.29
C ALA A 29 19.22 43.84 -27.49
N ALA A 30 18.50 44.96 -27.64
CA ALA A 30 18.95 46.20 -28.28
C ALA A 30 17.77 47.18 -28.38
N ALA A 31 17.47 47.88 -27.28
CA ALA A 31 16.63 49.07 -27.33
C ALA A 31 17.27 50.13 -26.43
N ALA A 32 18.22 50.86 -27.01
CA ALA A 32 18.54 52.22 -26.60
C ALA A 32 18.78 53.03 -27.89
N ASP A 33 18.09 54.17 -27.95
CA ASP A 33 18.18 55.27 -28.91
C ASP A 33 17.57 55.04 -30.31
N ILE A 34 16.26 55.33 -30.40
CA ILE A 34 15.61 55.68 -31.68
C ILE A 34 15.49 57.21 -31.72
N ASP A 35 16.33 57.82 -32.55
CA ASP A 35 16.26 59.22 -32.97
C ASP A 35 15.11 59.41 -33.99
N VAL A 36 14.35 60.49 -33.84
CA VAL A 36 13.00 60.69 -34.43
C VAL A 36 13.01 61.39 -35.80
N GLU A 37 14.17 61.74 -36.36
CA GLU A 37 14.21 62.58 -37.57
C GLU A 37 14.67 61.90 -38.89
N ASN A 38 14.85 60.57 -38.94
CA ASN A 38 15.18 59.91 -40.21
C ASN A 38 14.69 58.45 -40.29
N PRO A 39 13.72 58.10 -41.16
CA PRO A 39 13.39 56.69 -41.40
C PRO A 39 14.51 56.05 -42.24
N PRO A 40 15.11 54.92 -41.81
CA PRO A 40 16.07 54.21 -42.65
C PRO A 40 15.36 53.61 -43.88
N GLU A 41 15.99 53.80 -45.04
CA GLU A 41 15.63 53.22 -46.33
C GLU A 41 15.30 51.72 -46.19
N ALA A 42 14.23 51.30 -46.88
CA ALA A 42 13.80 49.91 -46.92
C ALA A 42 14.96 49.00 -47.36
N ALA A 43 15.48 48.19 -46.42
CA ALA A 43 16.40 47.13 -46.74
C ALA A 43 15.78 46.22 -47.82
N PRO A 44 16.54 45.82 -48.86
CA PRO A 44 15.99 44.96 -49.90
C PRO A 44 15.54 43.65 -49.25
N LYS A 45 14.30 43.22 -49.58
CA LYS A 45 13.80 41.90 -49.19
C LYS A 45 14.88 40.86 -49.48
N PRO A 46 15.21 39.95 -48.56
CA PRO A 46 16.09 38.84 -48.89
C PRO A 46 15.45 38.10 -50.06
N GLN A 47 16.10 38.14 -51.22
CA GLN A 47 15.80 37.21 -52.29
C GLN A 47 16.13 35.83 -51.74
N GLU A 48 15.11 35.08 -51.35
CA GLU A 48 15.24 33.66 -51.07
C GLU A 48 15.59 32.97 -52.39
N PRO A 49 16.78 32.36 -52.55
CA PRO A 49 16.84 31.21 -53.42
C PRO A 49 16.03 30.13 -52.71
N HIS A 50 14.73 30.02 -53.04
CA HIS A 50 13.93 28.84 -52.74
C HIS A 50 14.57 27.67 -53.48
N PHE A 51 15.58 27.05 -52.85
CA PHE A 51 15.86 25.66 -53.09
C PHE A 51 14.86 24.88 -52.24
N GLU A 52 13.93 24.22 -52.90
CA GLU A 52 13.15 23.18 -52.26
C GLU A 52 14.14 22.05 -51.89
N LEU A 53 14.46 21.87 -50.60
CA LEU A 53 15.32 20.78 -50.11
C LEU A 53 14.87 19.41 -50.67
N THR A 54 13.57 19.31 -50.94
CA THR A 54 12.86 18.20 -51.59
C THR A 54 13.33 17.88 -53.02
N GLU A 55 13.92 18.82 -53.75
CA GLU A 55 14.50 18.56 -55.08
C GLU A 55 15.87 17.89 -55.01
N ARG A 56 16.65 18.22 -53.97
CA ARG A 56 18.00 17.68 -53.75
C ARG A 56 18.00 16.38 -52.93
N MET A 57 16.95 16.18 -52.14
CA MET A 57 16.74 15.02 -51.27
C MET A 57 15.31 14.50 -51.48
N PRO A 58 15.05 13.74 -52.57
CA PRO A 58 13.69 13.29 -52.90
C PRO A 58 13.05 12.42 -51.82
N HIS A 59 13.88 11.72 -51.02
CA HIS A 59 13.46 10.86 -49.91
C HIS A 59 12.94 11.65 -48.69
N LEU A 60 13.20 12.96 -48.61
CA LEU A 60 12.68 13.83 -47.56
C LEU A 60 11.16 14.05 -47.65
N LYS A 61 10.52 13.64 -48.77
CA LYS A 61 9.06 13.58 -48.92
C LYS A 61 8.44 12.33 -48.27
N ASN A 62 9.24 11.38 -47.80
CA ASN A 62 8.73 10.16 -47.18
C ASN A 62 8.06 10.50 -45.83
N PRO A 63 6.74 10.27 -45.66
CA PRO A 63 6.03 10.59 -44.45
C PRO A 63 6.56 9.83 -43.22
N LYS A 64 7.10 8.61 -43.39
CA LYS A 64 7.70 7.83 -42.30
C LYS A 64 8.98 8.47 -41.78
N LEU A 65 9.85 8.94 -42.68
CA LEU A 65 11.11 9.60 -42.32
C LEU A 65 10.84 10.93 -41.60
N ILE A 66 9.89 11.74 -42.11
CA ILE A 66 9.47 12.98 -41.46
C ILE A 66 8.91 12.70 -40.05
N SER A 67 8.12 11.65 -39.89
CA SER A 67 7.58 11.25 -38.58
C SER A 67 8.67 10.81 -37.60
N ALA A 68 9.64 10.01 -38.05
CA ALA A 68 10.76 9.57 -37.23
C ALA A 68 11.67 10.74 -36.83
N MET A 69 11.97 11.66 -37.76
CA MET A 69 12.70 12.89 -37.46
C MET A 69 11.95 13.76 -36.46
N ARG A 70 10.63 13.92 -36.63
CA ARG A 70 9.80 14.68 -35.70
C ARG A 70 9.87 14.12 -34.28
N ALA A 71 9.75 12.80 -34.11
CA ALA A 71 9.83 12.15 -32.82
C ALA A 71 11.20 12.38 -32.14
N ALA A 72 12.29 12.15 -32.88
CA ALA A 72 13.65 12.32 -32.37
C ALA A 72 13.96 13.78 -32.00
N VAL A 73 13.48 14.76 -32.78
CA VAL A 73 13.67 16.19 -32.46
C VAL A 73 12.90 16.58 -31.19
N THR A 74 11.68 16.07 -31.02
CA THR A 74 10.88 16.30 -29.81
C THR A 74 11.56 15.69 -28.58
N GLU A 75 12.07 14.47 -28.69
CA GLU A 75 12.78 13.76 -27.61
C GLU A 75 14.01 14.56 -27.16
N VAL A 76 14.90 14.96 -28.09
CA VAL A 76 16.08 15.80 -27.77
C VAL A 76 15.68 17.14 -27.14
N ALA A 77 14.60 17.76 -27.61
CA ALA A 77 14.13 19.03 -27.07
C ALA A 77 13.57 18.89 -25.64
N GLN A 78 12.86 17.80 -25.36
CA GLN A 78 12.33 17.48 -24.03
C GLN A 78 13.48 17.19 -23.06
N THR A 79 14.42 16.29 -23.40
CA THR A 79 15.55 15.94 -22.53
C THR A 79 16.47 17.14 -22.24
N ARG A 80 16.66 18.05 -23.20
CA ARG A 80 17.38 19.30 -22.92
C ARG A 80 16.62 20.23 -21.99
N SER A 81 15.30 20.31 -22.13
CA SER A 81 14.47 21.13 -21.26
C SER A 81 14.46 20.60 -19.83
N THR A 82 14.46 19.27 -19.64
CA THR A 82 14.55 18.66 -18.31
C THR A 82 15.91 18.90 -17.68
N LEU A 83 17.01 18.72 -18.43
CA LEU A 83 18.36 19.07 -17.96
C LEU A 83 18.48 20.55 -17.57
N GLN A 84 17.86 21.45 -18.32
CA GLN A 84 17.86 22.87 -17.97
C GLN A 84 17.06 23.17 -16.70
N ALA A 85 15.98 22.42 -16.44
CA ALA A 85 15.16 22.57 -15.24
C ALA A 85 15.82 21.98 -13.98
N LEU A 86 16.66 20.94 -14.13
CA LEU A 86 17.45 20.35 -13.03
C LEU A 86 18.49 21.32 -12.44
N GLY A 87 18.86 22.36 -13.19
CA GLY A 87 19.79 23.38 -12.75
C GLY A 87 21.24 23.02 -13.03
N ILE A 88 22.16 23.58 -12.23
CA ILE A 88 23.60 23.38 -12.41
C ILE A 88 23.97 22.04 -11.79
N ARG A 89 24.64 21.18 -12.56
CA ARG A 89 25.18 19.92 -12.08
C ARG A 89 26.18 20.17 -10.95
N PRO A 90 26.08 19.46 -9.80
CA PRO A 90 27.10 19.51 -8.75
C PRO A 90 28.49 19.16 -9.31
N ASP A 91 29.53 19.81 -8.80
CA ASP A 91 30.90 19.43 -9.18
C ASP A 91 31.30 18.09 -8.52
N HIS A 92 32.28 17.41 -9.15
CA HIS A 92 32.77 16.13 -8.64
C HIS A 92 33.34 16.22 -7.21
N GLU A 93 33.89 17.38 -6.83
CA GLU A 93 34.45 17.62 -5.50
C GLU A 93 33.35 17.64 -4.42
N ALA A 94 32.21 18.29 -4.69
CA ALA A 94 31.05 18.30 -3.80
C ALA A 94 30.39 16.92 -3.68
N VAL A 95 30.33 16.15 -4.77
CA VAL A 95 29.79 14.78 -4.76
C VAL A 95 30.70 13.85 -3.95
N ASP A 96 32.02 13.93 -4.15
CA ASP A 96 32.99 13.12 -3.40
C ASP A 96 33.01 13.51 -1.92
N ALA A 97 32.94 14.81 -1.61
CA ALA A 97 32.79 15.30 -0.23
C ALA A 97 31.50 14.77 0.42
N ALA A 98 30.38 14.80 -0.30
CA ALA A 98 29.10 14.27 0.19
C ALA A 98 29.16 12.75 0.45
N ARG A 99 29.78 11.96 -0.46
CA ARG A 99 29.99 10.52 -0.28
C ARG A 99 30.90 10.22 0.91
N PHE A 100 31.97 10.99 1.07
CA PHE A 100 32.90 10.87 2.20
C PHE A 100 32.22 11.19 3.53
N SER A 101 31.51 12.31 3.63
CA SER A 101 30.78 12.71 4.84
C SER A 101 29.69 11.70 5.22
N LEU A 102 28.95 11.14 4.25
CA LEU A 102 28.00 10.06 4.53
C LEU A 102 28.69 8.79 5.05
N SER A 103 29.87 8.45 4.52
CA SER A 103 30.64 7.29 5.00
C SER A 103 31.16 7.50 6.43
N GLU A 104 31.59 8.71 6.77
CA GLU A 104 32.09 9.07 8.10
C GLU A 104 30.96 9.05 9.15
N ILE A 105 29.80 9.62 8.80
CA ILE A 105 28.60 9.58 9.65
C ILE A 105 28.13 8.13 9.85
N SER A 106 28.19 7.29 8.81
CA SER A 106 27.83 5.87 8.93
C SER A 106 28.79 5.05 9.79
N ALA A 107 30.06 5.48 9.92
CA ALA A 107 31.07 4.83 10.73
C ALA A 107 31.00 5.24 12.21
N GLN A 108 30.41 6.40 12.53
CA GLN A 108 30.25 6.91 13.89
C GLN A 108 28.89 6.47 14.46
N SER A 109 28.88 5.32 15.15
CA SER A 109 27.66 4.65 15.63
C SER A 109 26.92 5.33 16.81
N SER A 110 27.00 6.65 16.99
CA SER A 110 26.45 7.31 18.18
C SER A 110 25.98 8.76 18.04
N MET A 111 25.69 9.28 16.84
CA MET A 111 25.23 10.68 16.68
C MET A 111 23.78 10.73 16.18
N ASP A 112 22.84 10.57 17.10
CA ASP A 112 21.39 10.69 16.87
C ASP A 112 20.92 12.15 17.06
N SER A 113 21.65 13.10 16.45
CA SER A 113 21.31 14.53 16.47
C SER A 113 20.46 14.88 15.25
N GLU A 114 19.45 15.73 15.41
CA GLU A 114 18.62 16.22 14.31
C GLU A 114 19.45 16.96 13.24
N GLU A 115 20.51 17.64 13.65
CA GLU A 115 21.45 18.33 12.76
C GLU A 115 22.16 17.35 11.80
N VAL A 116 22.57 16.18 12.32
CA VAL A 116 23.22 15.13 11.53
C VAL A 116 22.24 14.49 10.53
N LYS A 117 20.95 14.41 10.88
CA LYS A 117 19.91 13.91 9.97
C LYS A 117 19.62 14.90 8.83
N GLU A 118 19.61 16.20 9.11
CA GLU A 118 19.47 17.24 8.08
C GLU A 118 20.68 17.26 7.13
N ASP A 119 21.89 17.17 7.66
CA ASP A 119 23.11 17.09 6.86
C ASP A 119 23.16 15.82 5.99
N CYS A 120 22.76 14.66 6.54
CA CYS A 120 22.61 13.43 5.75
C CYS A 120 21.60 13.58 4.60
N LYS A 121 20.50 14.30 4.80
CA LYS A 121 19.52 14.57 3.73
C LYS A 121 20.13 15.47 2.66
N ALA A 122 20.86 16.51 3.05
CA ALA A 122 21.54 17.40 2.11
C ALA A 122 22.58 16.65 1.26
N PHE A 123 23.43 15.82 1.87
CA PHE A 123 24.42 15.03 1.13
C PHE A 123 23.79 14.00 0.18
N LYS A 124 22.71 13.33 0.61
CA LYS A 124 21.96 12.42 -0.26
C LYS A 124 21.33 13.17 -1.45
N ALA A 125 20.83 14.38 -1.23
CA ALA A 125 20.26 15.21 -2.30
C ALA A 125 21.32 15.63 -3.34
N VAL A 126 22.54 15.96 -2.90
CA VAL A 126 23.66 16.28 -3.81
C VAL A 126 24.03 15.08 -4.70
N ILE A 127 24.13 13.89 -4.10
CA ILE A 127 24.45 12.65 -4.83
C ILE A 127 23.32 12.30 -5.81
N ALA A 128 22.06 12.34 -5.35
CA ALA A 128 20.91 12.05 -6.19
C ALA A 128 20.83 13.02 -7.38
N LEU A 129 21.11 14.31 -7.16
CA LEU A 129 21.11 15.30 -8.23
C LEU A 129 22.18 15.00 -9.30
N ASP A 130 23.39 14.59 -8.90
CA ASP A 130 24.44 14.18 -9.85
C ASP A 130 24.05 12.92 -10.64
N GLU A 131 23.48 11.91 -9.97
CA GLU A 131 23.01 10.67 -10.60
C GLU A 131 21.87 10.95 -11.62
N MET A 132 20.97 11.87 -11.28
CA MET A 132 19.93 12.34 -12.20
C MET A 132 20.51 13.07 -13.41
N HIS A 133 21.49 13.96 -13.20
CA HIS A 133 22.19 14.62 -14.30
C HIS A 133 22.88 13.61 -15.22
N GLU A 134 23.57 12.62 -14.65
CA GLU A 134 24.24 11.58 -15.42
C GLU A 134 23.25 10.75 -16.26
N ALA A 135 22.10 10.38 -15.69
CA ALA A 135 21.06 9.64 -16.39
C ALA A 135 20.48 10.44 -17.57
N TYR A 136 20.13 11.71 -17.35
CA TYR A 136 19.56 12.56 -18.41
C TYR A 136 20.60 12.96 -19.47
N GLU A 137 21.87 13.14 -19.11
CA GLU A 137 22.96 13.36 -20.08
C GLU A 137 23.17 12.13 -20.96
N ARG A 138 23.07 10.91 -20.40
CA ARG A 138 23.09 9.67 -21.17
C ARG A 138 21.89 9.57 -22.12
N MET A 139 20.68 9.87 -21.64
CA MET A 139 19.48 9.92 -22.49
C MET A 139 19.61 10.95 -23.61
N LEU A 140 20.13 12.14 -23.31
CA LEU A 140 20.34 13.19 -24.30
C LEU A 140 21.35 12.73 -25.36
N SER A 141 22.46 12.14 -24.94
CA SER A 141 23.49 11.62 -25.85
C SER A 141 22.94 10.54 -26.78
N GLU A 142 22.09 9.65 -26.27
CA GLU A 142 21.46 8.60 -27.07
C GLU A 142 20.42 9.16 -28.04
N ALA A 143 19.59 10.10 -27.59
CA ALA A 143 18.61 10.78 -28.43
C ALA A 143 19.29 11.59 -29.55
N GLU A 144 20.41 12.25 -29.26
CA GLU A 144 21.21 12.98 -30.25
C GLU A 144 21.85 12.03 -31.26
N ARG A 145 22.43 10.91 -30.80
CA ARG A 145 22.99 9.87 -31.67
C ARG A 145 21.93 9.27 -32.58
N ARG A 146 20.70 9.07 -32.07
CA ARG A 146 19.57 8.59 -32.85
C ARG A 146 19.15 9.60 -33.91
N LEU A 147 19.06 10.88 -33.55
CA LEU A 147 18.74 11.95 -34.48
C LEU A 147 19.80 12.06 -35.60
N GLU A 148 21.08 11.90 -35.25
CA GLU A 148 22.19 11.88 -36.21
C GLU A 148 22.07 10.71 -37.19
N LYS A 149 21.79 9.49 -36.72
CA LYS A 149 21.56 8.33 -37.61
C LYS A 149 20.38 8.52 -38.56
N ILE A 150 19.28 9.10 -38.07
CA ILE A 150 18.11 9.42 -38.93
C ILE A 150 18.48 10.48 -39.97
N TYR A 151 19.33 11.44 -39.60
CA TYR A 151 19.86 12.46 -40.50
C TYR A 151 20.77 11.85 -41.57
N GLU A 152 21.67 10.96 -41.20
CA GLU A 152 22.54 10.24 -42.15
C GLU A 152 21.74 9.37 -43.11
N ALA A 153 20.72 8.64 -42.62
CA ALA A 153 19.82 7.86 -43.46
C ALA A 153 19.04 8.74 -44.45
N ALA A 154 18.59 9.92 -44.01
CA ALA A 154 17.92 10.90 -44.87
C ALA A 154 18.83 11.42 -46.00
N VAL A 155 20.14 11.52 -45.73
CA VAL A 155 21.15 11.97 -46.71
C VAL A 155 21.58 10.84 -47.66
N ALA A 156 21.67 9.60 -47.16
CA ALA A 156 22.09 8.42 -47.94
C ALA A 156 20.98 7.85 -48.85
N GLY A 157 19.71 8.14 -48.55
CA GLY A 157 18.57 7.65 -49.35
C GLY A 157 18.16 6.21 -49.03
N ASP A 158 18.63 5.66 -47.92
CA ASP A 158 18.23 4.33 -47.44
C ASP A 158 16.80 4.34 -46.90
N GLU A 159 16.05 3.26 -47.18
CA GLU A 159 14.82 2.99 -46.43
C GLU A 159 15.20 2.73 -44.97
N VAL A 160 14.51 3.40 -44.06
CA VAL A 160 14.73 3.24 -42.62
C VAL A 160 14.53 1.77 -42.25
N ILE A 161 15.62 1.02 -42.09
CA ILE A 161 15.59 -0.38 -41.68
C ILE A 161 15.08 -0.41 -40.24
N GLU A 162 13.85 -0.88 -40.06
CA GLU A 162 13.21 -1.08 -38.74
C GLU A 162 13.98 -2.12 -37.89
N ASP A 163 14.77 -3.00 -38.52
CA ASP A 163 15.37 -4.18 -37.88
C ASP A 163 16.55 -3.92 -36.93
N GLU A 164 17.29 -2.81 -37.07
CA GLU A 164 18.31 -2.43 -36.07
C GLU A 164 17.75 -1.47 -35.00
N MET A 165 16.51 -0.98 -35.16
CA MET A 165 15.84 -0.13 -34.18
C MET A 165 14.96 -0.92 -33.19
N GLU A 166 14.85 -2.24 -33.32
CA GLU A 166 14.10 -3.09 -32.38
C GLU A 166 15.00 -3.89 -31.41
N ASN A 167 16.24 -4.20 -31.76
CA ASN A 167 17.13 -4.95 -30.84
C ASN A 167 17.77 -4.11 -29.73
N GLY A 168 17.55 -2.78 -29.74
CA GLY A 168 17.78 -1.89 -28.58
C GLY A 168 16.49 -1.48 -27.85
N LYS A 169 15.31 -1.88 -28.36
CA LYS A 169 13.98 -1.56 -27.79
C LYS A 169 13.39 -2.74 -27.02
N LYS A 170 14.21 -3.42 -26.21
CA LYS A 170 13.64 -4.29 -25.17
C LYS A 170 13.41 -3.61 -23.84
N ASP A 171 13.94 -2.41 -23.60
CA ASP A 171 13.87 -1.80 -22.25
C ASP A 171 13.53 -0.29 -22.18
N LEU A 172 13.17 0.38 -23.28
CA LEU A 172 12.84 1.81 -23.24
C LEU A 172 11.51 2.08 -23.97
N GLU A 173 10.41 1.80 -23.27
CA GLU A 173 9.11 2.38 -23.60
C GLU A 173 9.24 3.90 -23.55
N GLN A 174 8.83 4.57 -24.62
CA GLN A 174 8.82 6.02 -24.74
C GLN A 174 8.03 6.63 -23.59
N GLU A 175 8.70 7.39 -22.72
CA GLU A 175 8.09 8.27 -21.73
C GLU A 175 7.36 9.41 -22.44
N GLU A 176 6.14 9.16 -22.92
CA GLU A 176 5.19 10.24 -23.16
C GLU A 176 4.88 10.87 -21.79
N VAL A 177 5.57 11.97 -21.48
CA VAL A 177 5.29 12.78 -20.30
C VAL A 177 3.84 13.27 -20.42
N ASP A 178 2.94 12.78 -19.56
CA ASP A 178 1.53 13.11 -19.61
C ASP A 178 1.33 14.63 -19.46
N GLU A 179 0.72 15.26 -20.47
CA GLU A 179 0.53 16.71 -20.54
C GLU A 179 -0.23 17.26 -19.32
N GLU A 180 -1.11 16.46 -18.72
CA GLU A 180 -1.88 16.87 -17.54
C GLU A 180 -1.00 16.88 -16.28
N VAL A 181 -0.06 15.94 -16.13
CA VAL A 181 0.93 15.98 -15.04
C VAL A 181 1.77 17.25 -15.16
N VAL A 182 2.23 17.58 -16.36
CA VAL A 182 3.01 18.81 -16.61
C VAL A 182 2.18 20.06 -16.29
N LYS A 183 0.89 20.05 -16.62
CA LYS A 183 -0.02 21.16 -16.31
C LYS A 183 -0.20 21.32 -14.80
N VAL A 184 -0.46 20.24 -14.06
CA VAL A 184 -0.54 20.28 -12.59
C VAL A 184 0.76 20.82 -12.01
N LEU A 185 1.91 20.30 -12.43
CA LEU A 185 3.23 20.76 -11.95
C LEU A 185 3.48 22.24 -12.24
N LYS A 186 3.04 22.76 -13.40
CA LYS A 186 3.12 24.20 -13.69
C LYS A 186 2.22 25.03 -12.79
N GLU A 187 1.03 24.54 -12.47
CA GLU A 187 0.12 25.21 -11.54
C GLU A 187 0.70 25.26 -10.12
N VAL A 188 1.47 24.23 -9.71
CA VAL A 188 2.24 24.24 -8.45
C VAL A 188 3.27 25.36 -8.45
N GLU A 189 4.05 25.50 -9.52
CA GLU A 189 5.09 26.54 -9.63
C GLU A 189 4.49 27.96 -9.63
N LEU A 190 3.27 28.10 -10.14
CA LEU A 190 2.51 29.35 -10.13
C LEU A 190 1.85 29.65 -8.76
N GLY A 191 2.01 28.78 -7.76
CA GLY A 191 1.48 28.95 -6.41
C GLY A 191 -0.04 28.84 -6.33
N LYS A 192 -0.67 28.14 -7.28
CA LYS A 192 -2.12 27.96 -7.29
C LYS A 192 -2.52 26.87 -6.28
N GLU A 193 -3.54 27.15 -5.47
CA GLU A 193 -4.14 26.17 -4.58
C GLU A 193 -4.98 25.18 -5.40
N ILE A 194 -4.59 23.91 -5.37
CA ILE A 194 -5.31 22.81 -6.01
C ILE A 194 -5.71 21.83 -4.91
N ASP A 195 -7.01 21.60 -4.80
CA ASP A 195 -7.56 20.75 -3.73
C ASP A 195 -7.80 19.32 -4.20
N ARG A 196 -8.02 19.11 -5.51
CA ARG A 196 -8.35 17.79 -6.06
C ARG A 196 -7.59 17.56 -7.36
N VAL A 197 -6.84 16.46 -7.41
CA VAL A 197 -6.06 16.05 -8.57
C VAL A 197 -6.43 14.62 -8.93
N ASP A 198 -6.81 14.42 -10.20
CA ASP A 198 -7.05 13.09 -10.76
C ASP A 198 -6.11 12.86 -11.94
N LEU A 199 -5.19 11.92 -11.72
CA LEU A 199 -4.17 11.46 -12.67
C LEU A 199 -4.28 9.94 -12.83
N SER A 200 -5.49 9.39 -12.72
CA SER A 200 -5.73 7.98 -12.94
C SER A 200 -5.54 7.56 -14.40
N GLY A 201 -5.06 6.34 -14.64
CA GLY A 201 -4.99 5.76 -15.98
C GLY A 201 -3.92 6.37 -16.90
N ARG A 202 -2.92 7.05 -16.33
CA ARG A 202 -1.93 7.87 -17.08
C ARG A 202 -0.59 7.17 -17.33
N LYS A 203 -0.50 5.87 -17.03
CA LYS A 203 0.73 5.06 -17.18
C LYS A 203 1.95 5.65 -16.45
N LEU A 204 1.73 6.40 -15.37
CA LEU A 204 2.82 7.01 -14.61
C LEU A 204 3.65 5.93 -13.93
N ARG A 205 4.96 5.96 -14.14
CA ARG A 205 5.92 5.03 -13.50
C ARG A 205 6.49 5.58 -12.20
N ILE A 206 6.60 6.90 -12.10
CA ILE A 206 7.20 7.61 -10.98
C ILE A 206 6.23 8.65 -10.45
N PHE A 207 6.14 8.76 -9.13
CA PHE A 207 5.41 9.83 -8.46
C PHE A 207 6.25 11.12 -8.49
N PRO A 208 5.74 12.24 -9.04
CA PRO A 208 6.47 13.50 -9.05
C PRO A 208 6.64 14.06 -7.62
N GLU A 209 7.88 14.12 -7.11
CA GLU A 209 8.14 14.61 -5.75
C GLU A 209 7.64 16.03 -5.49
N ALA A 210 7.56 16.86 -6.54
CA ALA A 210 7.01 18.21 -6.49
C ALA A 210 5.56 18.24 -5.97
N PHE A 211 4.81 17.14 -6.06
CA PHE A 211 3.47 17.05 -5.47
C PHE A 211 3.48 17.24 -3.96
N GLY A 212 4.56 16.84 -3.27
CA GLY A 212 4.70 17.08 -1.83
C GLY A 212 4.67 18.56 -1.42
N ARG A 213 4.81 19.50 -2.37
CA ARG A 213 4.70 20.94 -2.10
C ARG A 213 3.25 21.44 -2.10
N MET A 214 2.29 20.66 -2.62
CA MET A 214 0.88 21.04 -2.73
C MET A 214 0.12 20.85 -1.42
N LYS A 215 0.35 21.75 -0.46
CA LYS A 215 -0.28 21.66 0.87
C LYS A 215 -1.80 21.82 0.85
N SER A 216 -2.40 22.44 -0.17
CA SER A 216 -3.86 22.60 -0.28
C SER A 216 -4.59 21.31 -0.68
N MET A 217 -3.86 20.29 -1.16
CA MET A 217 -4.47 19.10 -1.73
C MET A 217 -5.26 18.31 -0.68
N VAL A 218 -6.51 18.00 -1.03
CA VAL A 218 -7.47 17.23 -0.25
C VAL A 218 -7.66 15.84 -0.86
N VAL A 219 -7.68 15.74 -2.19
CA VAL A 219 -7.92 14.46 -2.90
C VAL A 219 -6.89 14.25 -3.99
N LEU A 220 -6.25 13.08 -3.95
CA LEU A 220 -5.30 12.64 -4.96
C LEU A 220 -5.67 11.26 -5.48
N ASN A 221 -6.03 11.19 -6.76
CA ASN A 221 -6.25 9.93 -7.45
C ASN A 221 -5.10 9.65 -8.42
N LEU A 222 -4.35 8.59 -8.15
CA LEU A 222 -3.25 8.07 -8.96
C LEU A 222 -3.50 6.60 -9.35
N SER A 223 -4.76 6.15 -9.29
CA SER A 223 -5.11 4.77 -9.59
C SER A 223 -4.83 4.36 -11.04
N SER A 224 -4.69 3.06 -11.29
CA SER A 224 -4.51 2.51 -12.64
C SER A 224 -3.28 3.09 -13.37
N ASN A 225 -2.17 3.23 -12.66
CA ASN A 225 -0.88 3.67 -13.22
C ASN A 225 0.16 2.53 -13.15
N GLN A 226 1.43 2.85 -13.29
CA GLN A 226 2.56 1.91 -13.23
C GLN A 226 3.53 2.28 -12.11
N LEU A 227 3.05 2.94 -11.05
CA LEU A 227 3.92 3.46 -9.98
C LEU A 227 4.58 2.29 -9.25
N GLU A 228 5.90 2.31 -9.17
CA GLU A 228 6.70 1.30 -8.46
C GLU A 228 6.96 1.68 -7.01
N ALA A 229 7.05 2.99 -6.72
CA ALA A 229 7.27 3.52 -5.38
C ALA A 229 6.55 4.85 -5.17
N ILE A 230 6.21 5.13 -3.90
CA ILE A 230 5.78 6.45 -3.44
C ILE A 230 6.91 7.05 -2.60
N PRO A 231 7.45 8.22 -2.96
CA PRO A 231 8.53 8.87 -2.22
C PRO A 231 8.01 9.51 -0.93
N ASP A 232 8.94 9.81 -0.02
CA ASP A 232 8.61 10.43 1.28
C ASP A 232 7.98 11.82 1.18
N SER A 233 8.13 12.47 0.03
CA SER A 233 7.51 13.76 -0.26
C SER A 233 5.97 13.71 -0.20
N VAL A 234 5.35 12.52 -0.28
CA VAL A 234 3.89 12.36 -0.08
C VAL A 234 3.42 12.94 1.25
N ALA A 235 4.25 12.91 2.30
CA ALA A 235 3.93 13.47 3.61
C ALA A 235 3.75 15.00 3.62
N GLY A 236 4.22 15.70 2.59
CA GLY A 236 3.99 17.14 2.44
C GLY A 236 2.54 17.50 2.09
N LEU A 237 1.70 16.52 1.72
CA LEU A 237 0.27 16.68 1.47
C LEU A 237 -0.52 16.76 2.80
N GLU A 238 -0.21 17.75 3.63
CA GLU A 238 -0.70 17.89 5.01
C GLU A 238 -2.24 17.94 5.16
N ASN A 239 -2.95 18.35 4.10
CA ASN A 239 -4.42 18.45 4.07
C ASN A 239 -5.12 17.29 3.37
N LEU A 240 -4.38 16.24 2.96
CA LEU A 240 -4.93 15.14 2.18
C LEU A 240 -5.93 14.33 3.02
N GLU A 241 -7.14 14.18 2.48
CA GLU A 241 -8.22 13.39 3.07
C GLU A 241 -8.48 12.10 2.30
N GLU A 242 -8.23 12.08 0.98
CA GLU A 242 -8.47 10.91 0.13
C GLU A 242 -7.25 10.66 -0.76
N LEU A 243 -6.66 9.46 -0.65
CA LEU A 243 -5.55 9.03 -1.47
C LEU A 243 -5.90 7.70 -2.13
N ASN A 244 -5.95 7.69 -3.45
CA ASN A 244 -6.15 6.47 -4.23
C ASN A 244 -4.88 6.15 -5.04
N LEU A 245 -4.26 5.03 -4.69
CA LEU A 245 -3.06 4.44 -5.31
C LEU A 245 -3.37 3.05 -5.90
N SER A 246 -4.65 2.70 -6.06
CA SER A 246 -5.06 1.37 -6.50
C SER A 246 -4.55 1.02 -7.91
N ALA A 247 -4.42 -0.27 -8.20
CA ALA A 247 -4.01 -0.78 -9.52
C ALA A 247 -2.68 -0.15 -10.01
N ASN A 248 -1.64 -0.28 -9.20
CA ASN A 248 -0.27 0.16 -9.51
C ASN A 248 0.70 -1.03 -9.31
N LEU A 249 2.02 -0.76 -9.28
CA LEU A 249 3.06 -1.77 -9.13
C LEU A 249 3.81 -1.65 -7.80
N LEU A 250 3.23 -0.98 -6.80
CA LEU A 250 3.88 -0.65 -5.53
C LEU A 250 4.27 -1.92 -4.75
N GLU A 251 5.55 -2.04 -4.39
CA GLU A 251 6.05 -3.14 -3.54
C GLU A 251 6.02 -2.80 -2.05
N SER A 252 6.08 -1.50 -1.72
CA SER A 252 5.96 -0.96 -0.37
C SER A 252 5.29 0.41 -0.39
N LEU A 253 4.84 0.85 0.79
CA LEU A 253 4.49 2.24 1.06
C LEU A 253 5.58 2.84 1.96
N PRO A 254 5.90 4.14 1.80
CA PRO A 254 6.88 4.78 2.66
C PRO A 254 6.32 4.98 4.08
N ASP A 255 7.19 4.94 5.09
CA ASP A 255 6.79 5.18 6.49
C ASP A 255 6.19 6.57 6.71
N SER A 256 6.56 7.52 5.86
CA SER A 256 6.03 8.89 5.85
C SER A 256 4.53 8.96 5.56
N ILE A 257 3.88 7.89 5.05
CA ILE A 257 2.42 7.83 4.88
C ILE A 257 1.67 8.09 6.21
N GLY A 258 2.27 7.71 7.34
CA GLY A 258 1.72 7.92 8.68
C GLY A 258 1.67 9.39 9.11
N LEU A 259 2.27 10.30 8.36
CA LEU A 259 2.24 11.75 8.62
C LEU A 259 1.00 12.43 8.01
N LEU A 260 0.20 11.70 7.22
CA LEU A 260 -1.05 12.18 6.65
C LEU A 260 -2.18 12.15 7.70
N PHE A 261 -2.08 12.98 8.73
CA PHE A 261 -2.98 12.95 9.89
C PHE A 261 -4.46 13.23 9.57
N LYS A 262 -4.76 13.84 8.41
CA LYS A 262 -6.12 14.15 7.93
C LYS A 262 -6.70 13.09 7.00
N LEU A 263 -5.94 12.05 6.66
CA LEU A 263 -6.37 11.02 5.73
C LEU A 263 -7.58 10.26 6.28
N LYS A 264 -8.65 10.21 5.49
CA LYS A 264 -9.91 9.53 5.78
C LYS A 264 -10.11 8.29 4.92
N ILE A 265 -9.63 8.32 3.68
CA ILE A 265 -9.76 7.22 2.73
C ILE A 265 -8.39 6.94 2.14
N LEU A 266 -7.94 5.69 2.27
CA LEU A 266 -6.76 5.18 1.61
C LEU A 266 -7.10 3.91 0.84
N ASP A 267 -6.88 3.96 -0.47
CA ASP A 267 -7.01 2.80 -1.35
C ASP A 267 -5.65 2.49 -1.98
N VAL A 268 -5.08 1.35 -1.60
CA VAL A 268 -3.82 0.80 -2.12
C VAL A 268 -4.05 -0.59 -2.72
N SER A 269 -5.29 -0.90 -3.07
CA SER A 269 -5.68 -2.19 -3.63
C SER A 269 -5.00 -2.46 -4.97
N GLY A 270 -4.86 -3.72 -5.37
CA GLY A 270 -4.34 -4.03 -6.71
C GLY A 270 -2.86 -3.69 -6.91
N ASN A 271 -2.03 -3.86 -5.87
CA ASN A 271 -0.59 -3.58 -5.89
C ASN A 271 0.22 -4.87 -5.59
N LYS A 272 1.50 -4.73 -5.27
CA LYS A 272 2.41 -5.84 -4.92
C LYS A 272 2.88 -5.76 -3.46
N LEU A 273 2.16 -5.06 -2.59
CA LEU A 273 2.57 -4.78 -1.22
C LEU A 273 2.77 -6.07 -0.42
N ALA A 274 3.96 -6.25 0.15
CA ALA A 274 4.26 -7.39 1.04
C ALA A 274 3.84 -7.13 2.50
N ALA A 275 3.85 -5.86 2.90
CA ALA A 275 3.42 -5.37 4.21
C ALA A 275 2.90 -3.94 4.10
N LEU A 276 2.09 -3.52 5.08
CA LEU A 276 1.80 -2.11 5.33
C LEU A 276 2.84 -1.57 6.34
N PRO A 277 3.31 -0.32 6.22
CA PRO A 277 4.21 0.28 7.19
C PRO A 277 3.51 0.44 8.54
N ASP A 278 4.23 0.22 9.64
CA ASP A 278 3.64 0.32 10.99
C ASP A 278 3.07 1.72 11.26
N SER A 279 3.67 2.74 10.62
CA SER A 279 3.25 4.13 10.72
C SER A 279 1.86 4.41 10.17
N ILE A 280 1.27 3.51 9.36
CA ILE A 280 -0.11 3.66 8.87
C ILE A 280 -1.13 3.78 10.01
N SER A 281 -0.78 3.20 11.18
CA SER A 281 -1.56 3.31 12.39
C SER A 281 -1.73 4.76 12.88
N HIS A 282 -0.80 5.66 12.55
CA HIS A 282 -0.87 7.08 12.93
C HIS A 282 -1.91 7.89 12.15
N CYS A 283 -2.47 7.35 11.06
CA CYS A 283 -3.58 7.95 10.32
C CYS A 283 -4.91 7.82 11.09
N ARG A 284 -5.00 8.42 12.29
CA ARG A 284 -6.11 8.23 13.25
C ARG A 284 -7.49 8.64 12.74
N LEU A 285 -7.55 9.48 11.70
CA LEU A 285 -8.79 9.91 11.05
C LEU A 285 -9.26 8.97 9.93
N LEU A 286 -8.51 7.89 9.65
CA LEU A 286 -8.85 6.93 8.61
C LEU A 286 -10.20 6.27 8.92
N VAL A 287 -11.09 6.29 7.93
CA VAL A 287 -12.43 5.72 7.96
C VAL A 287 -12.50 4.49 7.06
N GLU A 288 -11.77 4.50 5.95
CA GLU A 288 -11.76 3.43 4.96
C GLU A 288 -10.32 3.13 4.54
N LEU A 289 -9.96 1.84 4.66
CA LEU A 289 -8.70 1.31 4.19
C LEU A 289 -8.98 0.11 3.29
N ASP A 290 -8.63 0.25 2.01
CA ASP A 290 -8.60 -0.86 1.06
C ASP A 290 -7.14 -1.20 0.71
N ALA A 291 -6.70 -2.38 1.10
CA ALA A 291 -5.42 -2.97 0.72
C ALA A 291 -5.60 -4.38 0.14
N SER A 292 -6.75 -4.61 -0.50
CA SER A 292 -7.07 -5.86 -1.18
C SER A 292 -6.17 -6.12 -2.39
N PHE A 293 -6.14 -7.37 -2.88
CA PHE A 293 -5.37 -7.76 -4.08
C PHE A 293 -3.90 -7.33 -4.00
N ASN A 294 -3.24 -7.78 -2.94
CA ASN A 294 -1.83 -7.51 -2.66
C ASN A 294 -1.12 -8.81 -2.24
N LYS A 295 0.06 -8.71 -1.63
CA LYS A 295 0.83 -9.86 -1.11
C LYS A 295 1.02 -9.75 0.41
N LEU A 296 0.10 -9.08 1.11
CA LEU A 296 0.21 -8.85 2.54
C LEU A 296 0.24 -10.18 3.30
N THR A 297 1.21 -10.33 4.19
CA THR A 297 1.37 -11.53 5.02
C THR A 297 0.90 -11.32 6.47
N TYR A 298 0.87 -10.06 6.92
CA TYR A 298 0.42 -9.64 8.24
C TYR A 298 -0.11 -8.20 8.19
N LEU A 299 -0.80 -7.80 9.25
CA LEU A 299 -1.11 -6.40 9.55
C LEU A 299 -0.21 -5.89 10.69
N PRO A 300 0.11 -4.58 10.72
CA PRO A 300 0.80 -3.96 11.85
C PRO A 300 0.17 -4.31 13.20
N THR A 301 1.00 -4.65 14.18
CA THR A 301 0.54 -5.15 15.48
C THR A 301 -0.35 -4.16 16.23
N ASN A 302 -0.13 -2.86 16.04
CA ASN A 302 -0.86 -1.77 16.70
C ASN A 302 -1.99 -1.17 15.85
N ILE A 303 -2.30 -1.75 14.67
CA ILE A 303 -3.27 -1.16 13.73
C ILE A 303 -4.62 -0.83 14.40
N GLY A 304 -5.10 -1.72 15.28
CA GLY A 304 -6.40 -1.52 15.89
C GLY A 304 -6.44 -0.63 17.13
N PHE A 305 -5.29 -0.34 17.77
CA PHE A 305 -5.24 0.59 18.90
C PHE A 305 -5.37 2.05 18.44
N GLU A 306 -4.81 2.37 17.28
CA GLU A 306 -4.72 3.75 16.79
C GLU A 306 -5.82 4.08 15.77
N LEU A 307 -6.19 3.15 14.89
CA LEU A 307 -7.23 3.35 13.86
C LEU A 307 -8.65 3.16 14.42
N VAL A 308 -8.96 3.87 15.52
CA VAL A 308 -10.23 3.76 16.25
C VAL A 308 -11.45 4.25 15.47
N ASN A 309 -11.25 5.07 14.43
CA ASN A 309 -12.30 5.62 13.57
C ASN A 309 -12.58 4.77 12.31
N LEU A 310 -11.77 3.74 12.05
CA LEU A 310 -11.91 2.94 10.84
C LEU A 310 -13.25 2.19 10.85
N LYS A 311 -14.01 2.32 9.76
CA LYS A 311 -15.32 1.70 9.57
C LYS A 311 -15.28 0.57 8.57
N ARG A 312 -14.38 0.64 7.58
CA ARG A 312 -14.21 -0.41 6.57
C ARG A 312 -12.74 -0.78 6.45
N LEU A 313 -12.47 -2.07 6.57
CA LEU A 313 -11.17 -2.65 6.31
C LEU A 313 -11.35 -3.76 5.27
N SER A 314 -10.82 -3.52 4.07
CA SER A 314 -10.81 -4.48 2.97
C SER A 314 -9.39 -4.96 2.74
N ILE A 315 -9.12 -6.23 3.01
CA ILE A 315 -7.78 -6.85 2.87
C ILE A 315 -7.87 -8.25 2.24
N HIS A 316 -8.92 -8.47 1.47
CA HIS A 316 -9.14 -9.70 0.74
C HIS A 316 -8.10 -9.93 -0.38
N LEU A 317 -7.97 -11.16 -0.88
CA LEU A 317 -7.01 -11.54 -1.91
C LEU A 317 -5.56 -11.18 -1.51
N ASN A 318 -5.16 -11.63 -0.32
CA ASN A 318 -3.83 -11.47 0.26
C ASN A 318 -3.32 -12.82 0.80
N LYS A 319 -2.24 -12.81 1.59
CA LYS A 319 -1.62 -14.01 2.19
C LYS A 319 -1.58 -13.94 3.72
N ILE A 320 -2.58 -13.30 4.32
CA ILE A 320 -2.61 -13.06 5.76
C ILE A 320 -2.94 -14.37 6.47
N ARG A 321 -2.07 -14.77 7.42
CA ARG A 321 -2.21 -16.01 8.18
C ARG A 321 -2.90 -15.86 9.53
N SER A 322 -2.78 -14.68 10.13
CA SER A 322 -3.42 -14.35 11.39
C SER A 322 -3.66 -12.84 11.48
N LEU A 323 -4.66 -12.47 12.25
CA LEU A 323 -4.92 -11.08 12.60
C LEU A 323 -4.24 -10.74 13.94
N PRO A 324 -3.71 -9.51 14.09
CA PRO A 324 -3.21 -9.06 15.38
C PRO A 324 -4.35 -8.98 16.40
N THR A 325 -4.04 -9.20 17.67
CA THR A 325 -5.04 -9.12 18.75
C THR A 325 -5.67 -7.72 18.85
N SER A 326 -4.94 -6.68 18.46
CA SER A 326 -5.42 -5.29 18.43
C SER A 326 -6.61 -5.08 17.49
N ILE A 327 -6.90 -5.98 16.54
CA ILE A 327 -8.07 -5.87 15.66
C ILE A 327 -9.36 -5.67 16.48
N GLY A 328 -9.46 -6.30 17.66
CA GLY A 328 -10.61 -6.17 18.54
C GLY A 328 -10.81 -4.79 19.18
N ASP A 329 -9.82 -3.89 19.09
CA ASP A 329 -9.90 -2.53 19.61
C ASP A 329 -10.44 -1.52 18.59
N MET A 330 -10.70 -1.94 17.34
CA MET A 330 -11.29 -1.13 16.26
C MET A 330 -12.81 -0.97 16.45
N LYS A 331 -13.21 -0.27 17.50
CA LYS A 331 -14.63 -0.16 17.93
C LYS A 331 -15.57 0.45 16.89
N SER A 332 -15.08 1.21 15.93
CA SER A 332 -15.89 1.81 14.86
C SER A 332 -16.08 0.90 13.65
N LEU A 333 -15.40 -0.25 13.60
CA LEU A 333 -15.38 -1.13 12.43
C LEU A 333 -16.77 -1.72 12.19
N ARG A 334 -17.25 -1.61 10.94
CA ARG A 334 -18.55 -2.09 10.49
C ARG A 334 -18.43 -3.15 9.41
N LEU A 335 -17.39 -3.07 8.58
CA LEU A 335 -17.12 -4.02 7.51
C LEU A 335 -15.67 -4.50 7.63
N LEU A 336 -15.52 -5.81 7.70
CA LEU A 336 -14.22 -6.49 7.64
C LEU A 336 -14.27 -7.55 6.55
N ASP A 337 -13.52 -7.34 5.47
CA ASP A 337 -13.40 -8.30 4.38
C ASP A 337 -12.00 -8.92 4.34
N LEU A 338 -11.97 -10.23 4.56
CA LEU A 338 -10.79 -11.09 4.65
C LEU A 338 -10.85 -12.24 3.64
N HIS A 339 -11.74 -12.20 2.64
CA HIS A 339 -11.89 -13.32 1.72
C HIS A 339 -10.59 -13.63 0.96
N PHE A 340 -10.38 -14.90 0.60
CA PHE A 340 -9.17 -15.31 -0.11
C PHE A 340 -7.87 -14.86 0.60
N ASN A 341 -7.68 -15.33 1.82
CA ASN A 341 -6.43 -15.22 2.57
C ASN A 341 -5.95 -16.62 3.00
N GLU A 342 -4.93 -16.68 3.86
CA GLU A 342 -4.35 -17.92 4.39
C GLU A 342 -4.65 -18.07 5.90
N LEU A 343 -5.81 -17.59 6.38
CA LEU A 343 -6.10 -17.53 7.82
C LEU A 343 -6.18 -18.92 8.47
N HIS A 344 -5.38 -19.16 9.51
CA HIS A 344 -5.48 -20.38 10.34
C HIS A 344 -6.58 -20.28 11.41
N GLY A 345 -7.01 -19.08 11.74
CA GLY A 345 -7.91 -18.83 12.85
C GLY A 345 -8.09 -17.34 13.09
N LEU A 346 -8.98 -17.02 14.03
CA LEU A 346 -9.24 -15.65 14.44
C LEU A 346 -8.85 -15.44 15.90
N PRO A 347 -8.33 -14.26 16.25
CA PRO A 347 -8.01 -13.95 17.64
C PRO A 347 -9.30 -13.87 18.47
N HIS A 348 -9.24 -14.30 19.72
CA HIS A 348 -10.37 -14.19 20.67
C HIS A 348 -10.88 -12.75 20.82
N SER A 349 -10.03 -11.75 20.57
CA SER A 349 -10.41 -10.34 20.61
C SER A 349 -11.41 -9.93 19.53
N ILE A 350 -11.64 -10.75 18.48
CA ILE A 350 -12.61 -10.45 17.42
C ILE A 350 -14.01 -10.16 17.99
N GLY A 351 -14.41 -10.85 19.07
CA GLY A 351 -15.69 -10.64 19.75
C GLY A 351 -15.90 -9.24 20.33
N ARG A 352 -14.83 -8.45 20.48
CA ARG A 352 -14.90 -7.06 20.98
C ARG A 352 -15.42 -6.08 19.92
N LEU A 353 -15.52 -6.49 18.65
CA LEU A 353 -16.02 -5.68 17.54
C LEU A 353 -17.56 -5.61 17.53
N THR A 354 -18.15 -5.07 18.59
CA THR A 354 -19.61 -5.08 18.80
C THR A 354 -20.41 -4.26 17.78
N ASN A 355 -19.77 -3.37 17.02
CA ASN A 355 -20.36 -2.58 15.94
C ASN A 355 -20.18 -3.21 14.54
N LEU A 356 -19.53 -4.36 14.42
CA LEU A 356 -19.30 -5.03 13.15
C LEU A 356 -20.64 -5.50 12.57
N GLU A 357 -20.92 -5.14 11.32
CA GLU A 357 -22.18 -5.45 10.62
C GLU A 357 -21.96 -6.52 9.54
N SER A 358 -20.80 -6.54 8.90
CA SER A 358 -20.45 -7.47 7.83
C SER A 358 -19.06 -8.06 8.05
N LEU A 359 -18.97 -9.38 8.05
CA LEU A 359 -17.74 -10.14 8.17
C LEU A 359 -17.64 -11.18 7.05
N ASN A 360 -16.67 -11.02 6.17
CA ASN A 360 -16.40 -11.99 5.11
C ASN A 360 -15.06 -12.70 5.39
N LEU A 361 -15.14 -14.00 5.65
CA LEU A 361 -14.02 -14.91 5.90
C LEU A 361 -13.97 -16.03 4.87
N SER A 362 -14.71 -15.89 3.77
CA SER A 362 -14.81 -16.94 2.77
C SER A 362 -13.45 -17.27 2.15
N SER A 363 -13.30 -18.50 1.68
CA SER A 363 -12.17 -18.87 0.82
C SER A 363 -10.79 -18.79 1.51
N ASN A 364 -10.69 -19.15 2.79
CA ASN A 364 -9.42 -19.38 3.50
C ASN A 364 -9.03 -20.88 3.49
N PHE A 365 -9.28 -21.52 2.34
CA PHE A 365 -9.45 -22.96 2.01
C PHE A 365 -8.59 -24.00 2.72
N SER A 366 -7.41 -23.66 3.25
CA SER A 366 -6.41 -24.62 3.72
C SER A 366 -6.39 -24.79 5.24
N ASP A 367 -6.81 -23.79 6.01
CA ASP A 367 -6.38 -23.71 7.40
C ASP A 367 -7.43 -23.21 8.42
N LEU A 368 -8.51 -22.55 7.98
CA LEU A 368 -9.55 -22.09 8.90
C LEU A 368 -10.49 -23.23 9.28
N ASN A 369 -10.14 -23.93 10.37
CA ASN A 369 -10.85 -25.12 10.84
C ASN A 369 -11.87 -24.82 11.96
N GLU A 370 -11.63 -23.76 12.74
CA GLU A 370 -12.41 -23.42 13.93
C GLU A 370 -12.61 -21.91 14.06
N LEU A 371 -13.72 -21.53 14.69
CA LEU A 371 -14.05 -20.14 15.00
C LEU A 371 -14.04 -19.97 16.53
N PRO A 372 -13.52 -18.85 17.06
CA PRO A 372 -13.53 -18.61 18.51
C PRO A 372 -14.96 -18.41 19.01
N GLU A 373 -15.27 -18.92 20.21
CA GLU A 373 -16.59 -18.72 20.86
C GLU A 373 -16.95 -17.24 21.04
N THR A 374 -15.94 -16.38 21.22
CA THR A 374 -16.13 -14.92 21.34
C THR A 374 -16.68 -14.28 20.06
N MET A 375 -16.62 -14.94 18.90
CA MET A 375 -17.27 -14.45 17.68
C MET A 375 -18.77 -14.24 17.87
N THR A 376 -19.40 -14.93 18.81
CA THR A 376 -20.82 -14.78 19.12
C THR A 376 -21.15 -13.50 19.89
N ASP A 377 -20.13 -12.75 20.34
CA ASP A 377 -20.26 -11.43 20.96
C ASP A 377 -20.38 -10.29 19.92
N LEU A 378 -20.30 -10.60 18.62
CA LEU A 378 -20.53 -9.68 17.51
C LEU A 378 -22.04 -9.34 17.38
N THR A 379 -22.58 -8.64 18.37
CA THR A 379 -24.03 -8.42 18.52
C THR A 379 -24.67 -7.60 17.41
N SER A 380 -23.92 -6.78 16.68
CA SER A 380 -24.43 -6.01 15.52
C SER A 380 -24.29 -6.73 14.18
N LEU A 381 -23.75 -7.95 14.15
CA LEU A 381 -23.44 -8.66 12.91
C LEU A 381 -24.71 -9.02 12.15
N LYS A 382 -24.77 -8.63 10.87
CA LYS A 382 -25.92 -8.84 9.96
C LYS A 382 -25.57 -9.83 8.86
N GLU A 383 -24.34 -9.80 8.38
CA GLU A 383 -23.86 -10.60 7.26
C GLU A 383 -22.57 -11.32 7.65
N LEU A 384 -22.58 -12.65 7.52
CA LEU A 384 -21.43 -13.52 7.80
C LEU A 384 -21.24 -14.49 6.64
N ASP A 385 -20.10 -14.39 5.97
CA ASP A 385 -19.70 -15.37 4.96
C ASP A 385 -18.50 -16.18 5.47
N LEU A 386 -18.70 -17.48 5.61
CA LEU A 386 -17.75 -18.49 6.04
C LEU A 386 -17.53 -19.54 4.94
N SER A 387 -18.04 -19.32 3.74
CA SER A 387 -17.99 -20.32 2.68
C SER A 387 -16.57 -20.70 2.27
N ASN A 388 -16.39 -21.89 1.70
CA ASN A 388 -15.10 -22.35 1.19
C ASN A 388 -13.98 -22.38 2.24
N ASN A 389 -14.26 -22.98 3.40
CA ASN A 389 -13.31 -23.17 4.49
C ASN A 389 -13.32 -24.64 4.94
N GLN A 390 -12.62 -24.96 6.04
CA GLN A 390 -12.54 -26.30 6.61
C GLN A 390 -13.25 -26.38 7.96
N ILE A 391 -14.31 -25.56 8.14
CA ILE A 391 -15.01 -25.44 9.43
C ILE A 391 -15.87 -26.67 9.68
N HIS A 392 -15.60 -27.36 10.79
CA HIS A 392 -16.34 -28.56 11.18
C HIS A 392 -17.58 -28.27 12.02
N GLN A 393 -17.54 -27.20 12.82
CA GLN A 393 -18.66 -26.81 13.66
C GLN A 393 -18.71 -25.30 13.86
N LEU A 394 -19.93 -24.76 13.96
CA LEU A 394 -20.14 -23.39 14.43
C LEU A 394 -19.99 -23.34 15.96
N PRO A 395 -19.58 -22.19 16.54
CA PRO A 395 -19.53 -21.97 17.99
C PRO A 395 -20.84 -22.37 18.69
N TYR A 396 -20.78 -22.97 19.87
CA TYR A 396 -22.00 -23.45 20.53
C TYR A 396 -22.99 -22.33 20.82
N SER A 397 -22.45 -21.15 21.12
CA SER A 397 -23.22 -19.96 21.45
C SER A 397 -23.70 -19.16 20.21
N PHE A 398 -23.63 -19.74 18.99
CA PHE A 398 -23.95 -19.06 17.73
C PHE A 398 -25.35 -18.46 17.66
N GLY A 399 -26.31 -19.04 18.39
CA GLY A 399 -27.67 -18.50 18.52
C GLY A 399 -27.75 -17.09 19.13
N ARG A 400 -26.69 -16.58 19.77
CA ARG A 400 -26.61 -15.22 20.32
C ARG A 400 -26.52 -14.12 19.26
N LEU A 401 -26.21 -14.47 18.01
CA LEU A 401 -26.13 -13.53 16.88
C LEU A 401 -27.54 -13.10 16.42
N VAL A 402 -28.25 -12.36 17.28
CA VAL A 402 -29.66 -11.99 17.09
C VAL A 402 -29.94 -11.17 15.83
N ASN A 403 -28.98 -10.34 15.43
CA ASN A 403 -29.10 -9.46 14.26
C ASN A 403 -28.64 -10.12 12.94
N LEU A 404 -28.16 -11.37 12.98
CA LEU A 404 -27.67 -12.04 11.80
C LEU A 404 -28.83 -12.42 10.87
N THR A 405 -28.75 -11.93 9.63
CA THR A 405 -29.78 -12.11 8.59
C THR A 405 -29.27 -12.86 7.36
N LYS A 406 -27.96 -12.76 7.08
CA LYS A 406 -27.30 -13.50 5.99
C LYS A 406 -26.16 -14.33 6.56
N LEU A 407 -26.22 -15.64 6.31
CA LEU A 407 -25.20 -16.60 6.67
C LEU A 407 -24.89 -17.45 5.45
N ASN A 408 -23.62 -17.51 5.06
CA ASN A 408 -23.13 -18.44 4.06
C ASN A 408 -22.08 -19.35 4.71
N VAL A 409 -22.33 -20.65 4.70
CA VAL A 409 -21.42 -21.69 5.26
C VAL A 409 -21.13 -22.77 4.21
N ASP A 410 -21.44 -22.51 2.95
CA ASP A 410 -21.28 -23.47 1.87
C ASP A 410 -19.84 -23.93 1.73
N GLN A 411 -19.64 -25.14 1.20
CA GLN A 411 -18.30 -25.71 0.99
C GLN A 411 -17.44 -25.76 2.27
N ASN A 412 -18.07 -26.15 3.38
CA ASN A 412 -17.40 -26.54 4.62
C ASN A 412 -17.74 -27.99 4.98
N PRO A 413 -16.83 -28.74 5.63
CA PRO A 413 -17.09 -30.07 6.20
C PRO A 413 -17.91 -29.98 7.51
N LEU A 414 -18.97 -29.17 7.50
CA LEU A 414 -19.78 -28.84 8.67
C LEU A 414 -20.58 -30.07 9.15
N ALA A 415 -20.32 -30.49 10.38
CA ALA A 415 -21.08 -31.52 11.09
C ALA A 415 -22.18 -30.91 11.96
N VAL A 416 -21.95 -29.69 12.47
CA VAL A 416 -22.86 -28.99 13.38
C VAL A 416 -22.93 -27.51 12.98
N PRO A 417 -24.09 -27.01 12.52
CA PRO A 417 -25.36 -27.68 12.27
C PRO A 417 -25.34 -28.68 11.07
N PRO A 418 -26.25 -29.67 11.04
CA PRO A 418 -26.45 -30.54 9.88
C PRO A 418 -26.86 -29.75 8.63
N LYS A 419 -26.55 -30.29 7.45
CA LYS A 419 -26.80 -29.63 6.15
C LYS A 419 -28.28 -29.32 5.92
N GLU A 420 -29.17 -30.14 6.45
CA GLU A 420 -30.62 -29.95 6.37
C GLU A 420 -31.04 -28.67 7.10
N VAL A 421 -30.50 -28.43 8.29
CA VAL A 421 -30.77 -27.21 9.09
C VAL A 421 -30.18 -25.98 8.40
N VAL A 422 -28.99 -26.11 7.81
CA VAL A 422 -28.37 -25.02 7.02
C VAL A 422 -29.27 -24.64 5.84
N ALA A 423 -29.83 -25.62 5.14
CA ALA A 423 -30.70 -25.39 3.98
C ALA A 423 -32.03 -24.68 4.33
N GLU A 424 -32.51 -24.81 5.57
CA GLU A 424 -33.69 -24.10 6.08
C GLU A 424 -33.41 -22.60 6.37
N GLY A 425 -32.14 -22.20 6.45
CA GLY A 425 -31.71 -20.81 6.56
C GLY A 425 -31.26 -20.37 7.96
N VAL A 426 -30.94 -19.07 8.07
CA VAL A 426 -30.24 -18.49 9.24
C VAL A 426 -31.01 -18.67 10.55
N GLU A 427 -32.34 -18.49 10.53
CA GLU A 427 -33.17 -18.65 11.74
C GLU A 427 -33.20 -20.09 12.23
N ALA A 428 -33.26 -21.06 11.32
CA ALA A 428 -33.21 -22.49 11.68
C ALA A 428 -31.86 -22.86 12.29
N VAL A 429 -30.76 -22.37 11.71
CA VAL A 429 -29.42 -22.53 12.27
C VAL A 429 -29.32 -21.93 13.68
N LYS A 430 -29.76 -20.68 13.88
CA LYS A 430 -29.76 -20.03 15.20
C LYS A 430 -30.57 -20.83 16.22
N ALA A 431 -31.79 -21.25 15.87
CA ALA A 431 -32.67 -22.01 16.75
C ALA A 431 -32.07 -23.38 17.11
N TYR A 432 -31.52 -24.10 16.13
CA TYR A 432 -30.85 -25.37 16.35
C TYR A 432 -29.65 -25.24 17.29
N MET A 433 -28.80 -24.22 17.07
CA MET A 433 -27.63 -23.98 17.92
C MET A 433 -28.01 -23.59 19.35
N THR A 434 -29.01 -22.71 19.52
CA THR A 434 -29.53 -22.36 20.86
C THR A 434 -30.06 -23.58 21.60
N LYS A 435 -30.91 -24.39 20.97
CA LYS A 435 -31.47 -25.59 21.58
C LYS A 435 -30.39 -26.61 21.95
N ARG A 436 -29.44 -26.84 21.03
CA ARG A 436 -28.30 -27.74 21.28
C ARG A 436 -27.45 -27.27 22.45
N TRP A 437 -27.22 -25.97 22.56
CA TRP A 437 -26.48 -25.39 23.69
C TRP A 437 -27.19 -25.59 25.02
N GLU A 438 -28.52 -25.37 25.07
CA GLU A 438 -29.34 -25.65 26.25
C GLU A 438 -29.28 -27.13 26.67
N GLU A 439 -29.33 -28.05 25.70
CA GLU A 439 -29.20 -29.50 25.94
C GLU A 439 -27.82 -29.85 26.52
N ILE A 440 -26.73 -29.25 25.99
CA ILE A 440 -25.37 -29.44 26.50
C ILE A 440 -25.27 -28.96 27.96
N LEU A 441 -25.78 -27.75 28.25
CA LEU A 441 -25.76 -27.18 29.60
C LEU A 441 -26.56 -28.02 30.60
N MET A 442 -27.75 -28.50 30.22
CA MET A 442 -28.56 -29.35 31.10
C MET A 442 -27.88 -30.69 31.40
N GLU A 443 -27.21 -31.29 30.41
CA GLU A 443 -26.46 -32.53 30.61
C GLU A 443 -25.24 -32.33 31.50
N GLU A 444 -24.54 -31.20 31.36
CA GLU A 444 -23.40 -30.82 32.22
C GLU A 444 -23.84 -30.55 33.66
N GLU A 445 -24.97 -29.86 33.86
CA GLU A 445 -25.57 -29.67 35.19
C GLU A 445 -25.99 -31.00 35.81
N ARG A 446 -26.58 -31.91 35.02
CA ARG A 446 -26.92 -33.27 35.47
C ARG A 446 -25.69 -34.04 35.94
N LYS A 447 -24.59 -33.97 35.19
CA LYS A 447 -23.32 -34.62 35.53
C LYS A 447 -22.73 -34.03 36.80
N ASN A 448 -22.64 -32.71 36.92
CA ASN A 448 -22.16 -32.05 38.13
C ASN A 448 -22.99 -32.41 39.36
N ASN A 449 -24.33 -32.45 39.23
CA ASN A 449 -25.21 -32.88 40.32
C ASN A 449 -25.00 -34.34 40.70
N HIS A 450 -24.75 -35.21 39.72
CA HIS A 450 -24.45 -36.62 39.97
C HIS A 450 -23.09 -36.79 40.69
N GLU A 451 -22.05 -36.12 40.22
CA GLU A 451 -20.72 -36.12 40.86
C GLU A 451 -20.77 -35.57 42.29
N MET A 452 -21.52 -34.48 42.53
CA MET A 452 -21.73 -33.96 43.88
C MET A 452 -22.45 -34.96 44.78
N GLN A 453 -23.46 -35.67 44.27
CA GLN A 453 -24.15 -36.72 45.02
C GLN A 453 -23.22 -37.90 45.33
N GLU A 454 -22.40 -38.33 44.39
CA GLU A 454 -21.40 -39.39 44.59
C GLU A 454 -20.33 -38.98 45.61
N GLN A 455 -19.80 -37.75 45.54
CA GLN A 455 -18.85 -37.23 46.52
C GLN A 455 -19.48 -37.10 47.91
N ALA A 456 -20.74 -36.67 48.01
CA ALA A 456 -21.47 -36.62 49.27
C ALA A 456 -21.68 -38.03 49.86
N GLN A 457 -22.03 -39.01 49.03
CA GLN A 457 -22.16 -40.42 49.44
C GLN A 457 -20.80 -41.02 49.84
N ALA A 458 -19.73 -40.78 49.10
CA ALA A 458 -18.37 -41.21 49.44
C ALA A 458 -17.87 -40.56 50.74
N GLY A 459 -18.20 -39.29 50.97
CA GLY A 459 -17.92 -38.58 52.22
C GLY A 459 -18.70 -39.14 53.42
N LEU A 460 -19.97 -39.51 53.23
CA LEU A 460 -20.78 -40.20 54.25
C LEU A 460 -20.24 -41.61 54.53
N LEU A 461 -19.86 -42.37 53.50
CA LEU A 461 -19.26 -43.69 53.66
C LEU A 461 -17.91 -43.61 54.39
N THR A 462 -17.08 -42.61 54.11
CA THR A 462 -15.81 -42.38 54.82
C THR A 462 -16.03 -42.02 56.30
N ARG A 463 -17.03 -41.16 56.59
CA ARG A 463 -17.42 -40.82 57.97
C ARG A 463 -18.00 -42.02 58.71
N SER A 464 -18.81 -42.84 58.06
CA SER A 464 -19.39 -44.07 58.64
C SER A 464 -18.32 -45.15 58.86
N ALA A 465 -17.34 -45.31 57.96
CA ALA A 465 -16.19 -46.18 58.15
C ALA A 465 -15.27 -45.72 59.29
N SER A 466 -15.15 -44.40 59.50
CA SER A 466 -14.41 -43.82 60.63
C SER A 466 -15.14 -44.04 61.96
N TRP A 467 -16.48 -43.95 61.96
CA TRP A 467 -17.33 -44.34 63.09
C TRP A 467 -17.25 -45.84 63.41
N LEU A 468 -17.28 -46.72 62.39
CA LEU A 468 -17.11 -48.17 62.57
C LEU A 468 -15.70 -48.52 63.05
N LYS A 469 -14.65 -47.83 62.59
CA LYS A 469 -13.28 -48.01 63.13
C LYS A 469 -13.18 -47.62 64.61
N SER A 470 -13.85 -46.54 65.02
CA SER A 470 -13.91 -46.10 66.43
C SER A 470 -14.73 -47.07 67.30
N TYR A 471 -15.78 -47.69 66.76
CA TYR A 471 -16.57 -48.70 67.49
C TYR A 471 -15.82 -50.04 67.59
N VAL A 472 -15.09 -50.44 66.54
CA VAL A 472 -14.27 -51.66 66.54
C VAL A 472 -13.02 -51.51 67.42
N SER A 473 -12.46 -50.30 67.58
CA SER A 473 -11.38 -50.08 68.55
C SER A 473 -11.86 -50.07 70.01
N ASN A 474 -13.13 -49.78 70.28
CA ASN A 474 -13.70 -49.80 71.63
C ASN A 474 -14.25 -51.18 72.06
N VAL A 475 -14.40 -52.14 71.14
CA VAL A 475 -14.79 -53.53 71.48
C VAL A 475 -13.58 -54.46 71.63
N SER A 476 -12.38 -54.04 71.23
CA SER A 476 -11.13 -54.79 71.45
C SER A 476 -10.36 -54.36 72.70
N GLY A 477 -11.05 -53.80 73.70
CA GLY A 477 -10.47 -53.23 74.93
C GLY A 477 -10.84 -53.97 76.23
N TYR A 478 -11.24 -55.24 76.17
CA TYR A 478 -11.44 -56.09 77.35
C TYR A 478 -10.80 -57.45 77.12
N LEU A 479 -9.47 -57.53 77.30
CA LEU A 479 -8.71 -58.71 77.77
C LEU A 479 -7.20 -58.45 77.58
N GLY A 480 -6.52 -58.10 78.69
CA GLY A 480 -5.06 -58.19 78.88
C GLY A 480 -4.23 -57.22 78.03
N GLY A 481 -3.29 -56.44 78.55
CA GLY A 481 -2.55 -56.54 79.79
C GLY A 481 -1.16 -55.95 79.51
N SER A 482 -0.80 -54.92 80.29
CA SER A 482 0.56 -54.42 80.54
C SER A 482 1.43 -53.93 79.37
N GLY A 483 1.71 -52.61 79.38
CA GLY A 483 3.09 -52.17 79.57
C GLY A 483 3.62 -51.08 78.63
N LYS A 484 3.70 -49.85 79.17
CA LYS A 484 4.66 -48.76 78.85
C LYS A 484 4.51 -48.11 77.45
N SER A 485 4.64 -46.81 77.24
CA SER A 485 5.08 -45.66 78.03
C SER A 485 4.67 -44.38 77.28
N ASP A 486 4.42 -43.31 78.01
CA ASP A 486 4.08 -41.97 77.53
C ASP A 486 5.10 -41.39 76.52
N ALA A 487 4.60 -40.60 75.57
CA ALA A 487 5.26 -39.38 75.10
C ALA A 487 4.25 -38.42 74.47
N ASP A 488 4.32 -37.18 74.97
CA ASP A 488 3.46 -36.04 74.73
C ASP A 488 3.47 -35.45 73.32
N SER A 489 2.45 -34.61 73.11
CA SER A 489 2.12 -33.77 71.98
C SER A 489 3.10 -32.64 71.64
N TYR A 490 2.88 -32.08 70.43
CA TYR A 490 3.40 -30.81 69.87
C TYR A 490 4.85 -30.80 69.38
N LEU A 491 5.02 -30.80 68.05
CA LEU A 491 5.96 -29.97 67.28
C LEU A 491 6.02 -30.47 65.82
N ASN A 492 5.35 -29.79 64.88
CA ASN A 492 6.05 -28.93 63.92
C ASN A 492 5.18 -28.52 62.72
N GLN A 493 5.15 -27.22 62.56
CA GLN A 493 4.72 -26.42 61.43
C GLN A 493 5.93 -26.28 60.47
N GLN A 494 5.65 -26.03 59.18
CA GLN A 494 6.54 -25.56 58.10
C GLN A 494 7.58 -26.55 57.53
N LEU A 495 7.42 -26.93 56.26
CA LEU A 495 7.79 -26.15 55.07
C LEU A 495 6.96 -26.55 53.86
#